data_AF-A0A820PII9-F1
#
_entry.id   AF-A0A820PII9-F1
#
_cell.length_a   1.000
_cell.length_b   1.000
_cell.length_c   1.000
_cell.angle_alpha   90.00
_cell.angle_beta   90.00
_cell.angle_gamma   90.00
#
_symmetry.space_group_name_H-M   'P 1'
#
loop_
_entity.id
_entity.type
_entity.pdbx_description
1 polymer ?
#
loop_
_entity_poly.entity_id
_entity_poly.type
_entity_poly.pdbx_seq_one_letter_code
_entity_poly.pdbx_strand_id
1 'polypeptide(L)' 'DCADGSDEDPNLVVSCNPGEVRCVNPGVGQLCVSRSSICDGTRDCADGSDEDPKYCGEI' A
#
# COMPACT_ATOMS: atom_id res chain seq x y z
N ASP A 1 -6.83 11.16 -17.83
CA ASP A 1 -5.97 12.20 -17.22
C ASP A 1 -6.60 12.60 -15.90
N CYS A 2 -5.94 12.28 -14.78
CA CYS A 2 -6.46 12.53 -13.44
C CYS A 2 -6.38 14.04 -13.16
N ALA A 3 -7.54 14.71 -13.16
CA ALA A 3 -7.68 16.15 -13.09
C ALA A 3 -7.96 16.68 -11.66
N ASP A 4 -7.76 15.88 -10.62
CA ASP A 4 -8.24 16.21 -9.27
C ASP A 4 -7.20 16.09 -8.13
N GLY A 5 -5.90 16.09 -8.43
CA GLY A 5 -4.81 16.48 -7.50
C GLY A 5 -4.84 15.97 -6.06
N SER A 6 -5.52 14.86 -5.78
CA SER A 6 -5.79 14.36 -4.42
C SER A 6 -4.77 13.31 -3.98
N ASP A 7 -3.82 12.94 -4.83
CA ASP A 7 -2.81 11.94 -4.56
C ASP A 7 -1.50 12.49 -3.94
N GLU A 8 -1.38 13.81 -3.71
CA GLU A 8 -0.19 14.43 -3.10
C GLU A 8 -0.41 15.18 -1.77
N ASP A 9 -1.57 15.02 -1.10
CA ASP A 9 -1.78 15.61 0.23
C ASP A 9 -1.30 14.65 1.36
N PRO A 10 -0.30 15.05 2.18
CA PRO A 10 0.30 14.19 3.21
C PRO A 10 -0.61 13.97 4.45
N ASN A 11 -1.78 14.60 4.51
CA ASN A 11 -2.82 14.36 5.53
C ASN A 11 -4.06 13.67 4.95
N LEU A 12 -4.10 13.38 3.65
CA LEU A 12 -5.18 12.62 3.06
C LEU A 12 -5.02 11.16 3.50
N VAL A 13 -6.06 10.65 4.16
CA VAL A 13 -6.21 9.22 4.42
C VAL A 13 -6.20 8.55 3.05
N VAL A 14 -5.06 7.99 2.63
CA VAL A 14 -4.98 7.26 1.36
C VAL A 14 -6.04 6.17 1.40
N SER A 15 -7.04 6.34 0.55
CA SER A 15 -8.19 5.47 0.49
C SER A 15 -7.95 4.57 -0.71
N CYS A 16 -7.32 3.43 -0.46
CA CYS A 16 -7.10 2.42 -1.48
C CYS A 16 -8.46 1.91 -2.01
N ASN A 17 -8.50 1.41 -3.25
CA ASN A 17 -9.73 0.87 -3.81
C ASN A 17 -10.24 -0.30 -2.96
N PRO A 18 -11.55 -0.60 -3.00
CA PRO A 18 -12.08 -1.81 -2.37
C PRO A 18 -11.42 -3.06 -2.97
N GLY A 19 -10.54 -3.70 -2.20
CA GLY A 19 -9.71 -4.83 -2.65
C GLY A 19 -8.20 -4.55 -2.63
N GLU A 20 -7.81 -3.31 -2.34
CA GLU A 20 -6.44 -2.89 -2.12
C GLU A 20 -6.19 -2.62 -0.63
N VAL A 21 -4.94 -2.75 -0.23
CA VAL A 21 -4.45 -2.57 1.13
C VAL A 21 -3.36 -1.51 1.15
N ARG A 22 -3.31 -0.76 2.26
CA ARG A 22 -2.34 0.31 2.42
C ARG A 22 -1.02 -0.23 2.96
N CYS A 23 0.07 0.20 2.34
CA CYS A 23 1.42 0.08 2.88
C CYS A 23 1.57 0.72 4.26
N VAL A 24 2.43 0.15 5.11
CA VAL A 24 2.64 0.65 6.48
C VAL A 24 3.34 1.99 6.48
N ASN A 25 4.38 2.13 5.66
CA ASN A 25 5.04 3.40 5.40
C ASN A 25 4.73 3.82 3.96
N PRO A 26 3.65 4.59 3.75
CA PRO A 26 3.36 5.22 2.48
C PRO A 26 4.42 6.31 2.24
N GLY A 27 5.60 5.91 1.78
CA GLY A 27 6.63 6.85 1.31
C GLY A 27 6.22 7.49 -0.02
N VAL A 28 7.15 8.24 -0.63
CA VAL A 28 7.00 8.78 -1.99
C VAL A 28 7.05 7.59 -2.98
N GLY A 29 5.92 6.92 -3.23
CA GLY A 29 5.89 5.69 -4.03
C GLY A 29 4.56 4.95 -4.02
N GLN A 30 4.61 3.61 -4.08
CA GLN A 30 3.44 2.75 -4.12
C GLN A 30 2.79 2.68 -2.72
N LEU A 31 1.67 3.39 -2.53
CA LEU A 31 0.94 3.48 -1.25
C LEU A 31 -0.08 2.36 -1.03
N CYS A 32 -0.62 1.83 -2.12
CA CYS A 32 -1.67 0.82 -2.12
C CYS A 32 -1.21 -0.36 -2.97
N VAL A 33 -1.38 -1.56 -2.45
CA VAL A 33 -1.13 -2.81 -3.17
C VAL A 33 -2.41 -3.63 -3.19
N SER A 34 -2.54 -4.56 -4.13
CA SER A 34 -3.70 -5.45 -4.14
C SER A 34 -3.71 -6.30 -2.87
N ARG A 35 -4.88 -6.68 -2.35
CA ARG A 35 -4.96 -7.62 -1.23
C ARG A 35 -4.35 -8.99 -1.57
N SER A 36 -4.28 -9.31 -2.86
CA SER A 36 -3.60 -10.49 -3.39
C SER A 36 -2.08 -10.35 -3.45
N SER A 37 -1.56 -9.12 -3.35
CA SER A 37 -0.14 -8.75 -3.27
C SER A 37 0.34 -8.61 -1.82
N ILE A 38 -0.44 -9.10 -0.85
CA ILE A 38 -0.01 -9.17 0.54
C ILE A 38 0.38 -10.60 0.82
N CYS A 39 1.59 -10.78 1.32
CA CYS A 39 2.16 -12.11 1.57
C CYS A 39 2.25 -12.97 0.30
N ASP A 40 2.42 -12.37 -0.88
CA ASP A 40 2.43 -13.10 -2.15
C ASP A 40 3.84 -13.58 -2.53
N GLY A 41 4.85 -13.21 -1.75
CA GLY A 41 6.26 -13.47 -2.01
C GLY A 41 6.93 -12.38 -2.84
N THR A 42 6.20 -11.33 -3.23
CA THR A 42 6.69 -10.23 -4.05
C THR A 42 6.65 -8.94 -3.25
N ARG A 43 7.76 -8.19 -3.27
CA ARG A 43 7.82 -6.90 -2.59
C ARG A 43 7.20 -5.80 -3.44
N ASP A 44 5.91 -5.59 -3.30
CA ASP A 44 5.12 -4.55 -3.97
C ASP A 44 5.14 -3.21 -3.22
N CYS A 45 5.32 -3.21 -1.90
CA CYS A 45 5.47 -1.97 -1.15
C CYS A 45 6.90 -1.43 -1.21
N ALA A 46 7.06 -0.10 -1.27
CA ALA A 46 8.38 0.54 -1.25
C ALA A 46 9.20 0.21 0.03
N ASP A 47 8.51 0.04 1.16
CA ASP A 47 9.09 -0.36 2.45
C ASP A 47 9.16 -1.89 2.61
N GLY A 48 8.51 -2.65 1.71
CA GLY A 48 8.33 -4.09 1.82
C GLY A 48 7.40 -4.56 2.94
N SER A 49 6.61 -3.64 3.49
CA SER A 49 5.69 -3.94 4.58
C SER A 49 4.56 -4.90 4.19
N ASP A 50 4.28 -5.02 2.89
CA ASP A 50 3.34 -6.00 2.33
C ASP A 50 3.80 -7.45 2.52
N GLU A 51 5.12 -7.67 2.55
CA GLU A 51 5.76 -8.98 2.73
C GLU A 51 6.40 -9.15 4.11
N ASP A 52 6.29 -8.15 4.98
CA ASP A 52 6.89 -8.25 6.30
C ASP A 52 6.08 -9.24 7.15
N PRO A 53 6.72 -10.26 7.75
CA PRO A 53 6.04 -11.29 8.55
C PRO A 53 5.35 -10.71 9.80
N LYS A 54 5.62 -9.45 10.18
CA LYS A 54 4.87 -8.77 11.25
C LYS A 54 3.49 -8.30 10.81
N TYR A 55 3.30 -8.02 9.53
CA TYR A 55 2.04 -7.56 8.96
C TYR A 55 1.32 -8.68 8.19
N CYS A 56 2.10 -9.60 7.63
CA CYS A 56 1.65 -10.90 7.20
C CYS A 56 1.45 -11.80 8.42
N GLY A 57 0.28 -11.67 9.06
CA GLY A 57 -0.04 -12.34 10.33
C GLY A 57 0.56 -13.74 10.42
N GLU A 58 1.38 -13.94 11.46
CA GLU A 58 2.13 -15.16 11.75
C GLU A 58 1.31 -16.42 11.41
N ILE A 59 1.81 -17.19 10.45
CA ILE A 59 1.37 -18.56 10.12
C ILE A 59 1.40 -19.50 11.33
#